data_AF-A0A442VZD6-F1
#
_entry.id   AF-A0A442VZD6-F1
#
_cell.length_a   1.000
_cell.length_b   1.000
_cell.length_c   1.000
_cell.angle_alpha   90.00
_cell.angle_beta   90.00
_cell.angle_gamma   90.00
#
_symmetry.space_group_name_H-M   'P 1'
#
loop_
_entity.id
_entity.type
_entity.pdbx_description
1 polymer ?
#
loop_
_entity_poly.entity_id
_entity_poly.type
_entity_poly.pdbx_seq_one_letter_code
_entity_poly.pdbx_strand_id
1 'polypeptide(L)' 'AGLGGAGLFLDYGYLQPGIGDTLQALRKHDYEDVLANPGEADLTAHVDFAALAATVRAHGLDAYLSTQGEFLVEMGLLER' A
#
# COMPACT_ATOMS: atom_id res chain seq x y z
N ALA A 1 -11.22 19.79 -23.25
CA ALA A 1 -11.73 19.27 -21.97
C ALA A 1 -10.61 18.45 -21.35
N GLY A 2 -10.10 18.86 -20.18
CA GLY A 2 -9.05 18.12 -19.49
C GLY A 2 -9.59 16.77 -18.99
N LEU A 3 -8.81 15.71 -19.11
CA LEU A 3 -9.13 14.38 -18.59
C LEU A 3 -9.00 14.41 -17.06
N GLY A 4 -10.06 14.82 -16.35
CA GLY A 4 -10.13 14.72 -14.90
C GLY A 4 -10.39 13.28 -14.44
N GLY A 5 -9.98 12.95 -13.21
CA GLY A 5 -10.17 11.63 -12.62
C GLY A 5 -9.51 11.53 -11.24
N ALA A 6 -9.59 10.34 -10.64
CA ALA A 6 -8.92 10.01 -9.38
C ALA A 6 -8.34 8.60 -9.44
N GLY A 7 -7.25 8.37 -8.70
CA GLY A 7 -6.72 7.04 -8.44
C GLY A 7 -7.01 6.63 -6.99
N LEU A 8 -7.40 5.38 -6.78
CA LEU A 8 -7.55 4.78 -5.45
C LEU A 8 -6.59 3.59 -5.37
N PHE A 9 -5.66 3.65 -4.42
CA PHE A 9 -4.63 2.63 -4.21
C PHE A 9 -4.81 2.04 -2.81
N LEU A 10 -4.98 0.73 -2.73
CA LEU A 10 -5.18 -0.01 -1.49
C LEU A 10 -4.10 -1.10 -1.42
N ASP A 11 -3.29 -1.06 -0.37
CA ASP A 11 -2.24 -2.06 -0.14
C ASP A 11 -1.81 -2.05 1.33
N TYR A 12 -1.03 -3.04 1.74
CA TYR A 12 -0.37 -3.07 3.03
C TYR A 12 0.89 -2.20 3.00
N GLY A 13 0.99 -1.28 3.95
CA GLY A 13 2.08 -0.32 3.96
C GLY A 13 2.05 0.62 5.15
N TYR A 14 2.80 1.69 5.03
CA TYR A 14 2.91 2.72 6.07
C TYR A 14 2.60 4.11 5.52
N LEU A 15 1.89 4.91 6.33
CA LEU A 15 1.48 6.27 5.96
C LEU A 15 2.52 7.34 6.34
N GLN A 16 3.47 6.98 7.20
CA GLN A 16 4.58 7.82 7.60
C GLN A 16 5.89 7.10 7.28
N PRO A 17 6.96 7.82 6.89
CA PRO A 17 8.25 7.20 6.62
C PRO A 17 8.70 6.36 7.81
N GLY A 18 8.96 5.08 7.56
CA GLY A 18 9.43 4.11 8.55
C GLY A 18 10.75 3.48 8.10
N ILE A 19 11.53 3.00 9.07
CA ILE A 19 12.71 2.18 8.82
C ILE A 19 12.39 0.78 9.33
N GLY A 20 12.46 -0.22 8.46
CA GLY A 20 12.24 -1.62 8.78
C GLY A 20 12.39 -2.48 7.53
N ASP A 21 12.92 -3.69 7.70
CA ASP A 21 12.89 -4.68 6.62
C ASP A 21 11.48 -5.26 6.53
N THR A 22 10.86 -5.07 5.37
CA THR A 22 9.51 -5.55 5.07
C THR A 22 9.51 -6.50 3.89
N LEU A 23 10.68 -6.78 3.28
CA LEU A 23 10.76 -7.74 2.19
C LEU A 23 10.57 -9.14 2.76
N GLN A 24 9.50 -9.80 2.34
CA GLN A 24 9.08 -11.09 2.87
C GLN A 24 8.78 -12.06 1.74
N ALA A 25 9.05 -13.34 2.00
CA ALA A 25 8.58 -14.45 1.18
C ALA A 25 7.48 -15.22 1.91
N LEU A 26 6.38 -15.48 1.22
CA LEU A 26 5.25 -16.26 1.71
C LEU A 26 5.07 -17.52 0.86
N ARG A 27 5.06 -18.68 1.53
CA ARG A 27 4.84 -19.97 0.86
C ARG A 27 4.06 -20.89 1.78
N LYS A 28 2.98 -21.50 1.25
CA LYS A 28 2.10 -22.41 2.01
C LYS A 28 1.58 -21.80 3.33
N HIS A 29 1.26 -20.51 3.32
CA HIS A 29 0.74 -19.75 4.46
C HIS A 29 1.73 -19.56 5.62
N ASP A 30 3.03 -19.67 5.37
CA ASP A 30 4.07 -19.36 6.34
C ASP A 30 5.13 -18.43 5.73
N TYR A 31 5.85 -17.73 6.61
CA TYR A 31 6.98 -16.91 6.23
C TYR A 31 8.22 -17.78 6.02
N GLU A 32 8.98 -17.50 4.97
CA GLU A 32 10.31 -18.09 4.77
C GLU A 32 11.36 -17.01 4.44
N ASP A 33 12.64 -17.40 4.52
CA ASP A 33 13.73 -16.55 4.06
C ASP A 33 13.58 -16.25 2.57
N VAL A 34 13.74 -14.99 2.19
CA VAL A 34 13.51 -14.48 0.83
C VAL A 34 14.35 -15.19 -0.23
N LEU A 35 15.53 -15.71 0.14
CA LEU A 35 16.46 -16.38 -0.75
C LEU A 35 16.35 -17.91 -0.71
N ALA A 36 15.45 -18.47 0.11
CA ALA A 36 15.37 -19.92 0.31
C ALA A 36 14.89 -20.67 -0.96
N ASN A 37 13.82 -20.19 -1.62
CA ASN A 37 13.23 -20.86 -2.79
C ASN A 37 12.82 -19.84 -3.88
N PRO A 38 13.77 -19.21 -4.59
CA PRO A 38 13.45 -18.20 -5.61
C PRO A 38 12.53 -18.73 -6.70
N GLY A 39 11.43 -18.02 -6.94
CA GLY A 39 10.41 -18.38 -7.93
C GLY A 39 9.33 -19.35 -7.41
N GLU A 40 9.48 -19.91 -6.20
CA GLU A 40 8.45 -20.76 -5.58
C GLU A 40 7.60 -20.03 -4.52
N ALA A 41 8.15 -19.00 -3.89
CA ALA A 41 7.46 -18.19 -2.88
C ALA A 41 6.93 -16.89 -3.50
N ASP A 42 5.81 -16.40 -2.95
CA ASP A 42 5.30 -15.07 -3.26
C ASP A 42 6.12 -14.01 -2.51
N LEU A 43 6.57 -12.98 -3.21
CA LEU A 43 7.38 -11.91 -2.63
C LEU A 43 6.54 -10.66 -2.43
N THR A 44 6.57 -10.13 -1.22
CA THR A 44 5.86 -8.90 -0.86
C THR A 44 6.74 -7.95 -0.06
N ALA A 45 6.39 -6.68 -0.07
CA ALA A 45 6.96 -5.65 0.78
C ALA A 45 5.91 -4.59 1.08
N HIS A 46 6.04 -3.91 2.22
CA HIS A 46 5.15 -2.79 2.54
C HIS A 46 5.32 -1.64 1.54
N VAL A 47 4.20 -1.10 1.08
CA VAL A 47 4.16 0.09 0.24
C VAL A 47 4.48 1.34 1.08
N ASP A 48 5.40 2.17 0.57
CA ASP A 48 5.66 3.50 1.10
C ASP A 48 4.63 4.50 0.56
N PHE A 49 3.52 4.67 1.28
CA PHE A 49 2.48 5.62 0.89
C PHE A 49 2.91 7.08 1.11
N ALA A 50 3.88 7.32 2.00
CA ALA A 50 4.42 8.67 2.19
C ALA A 50 5.21 9.11 0.95
N ALA A 51 6.05 8.23 0.39
CA ALA A 51 6.76 8.47 -0.86
C ALA A 51 5.83 8.59 -2.07
N LEU A 52 4.79 7.75 -2.14
CA LEU A 52 3.75 7.86 -3.18
C LEU A 52 3.06 9.24 -3.12
N ALA A 53 2.61 9.65 -1.94
CA ALA A 53 1.96 10.94 -1.76
C ALA A 53 2.90 12.13 -2.04
N ALA A 54 4.19 12.02 -1.70
CA ALA A 54 5.19 13.03 -2.06
C ALA A 54 5.35 13.16 -3.57
N THR A 55 5.41 12.04 -4.30
CA THR A 55 5.48 12.02 -5.77
C THR A 55 4.24 12.64 -6.40
N VAL A 56 3.04 12.26 -5.94
CA VAL A 56 1.77 12.81 -6.43
C VAL A 56 1.74 14.33 -6.27
N ARG A 57 2.11 14.84 -5.08
CA ARG A 57 2.16 16.29 -4.81
C ARG A 57 3.22 17.01 -5.65
N ALA A 58 4.37 16.40 -5.89
CA ALA A 58 5.41 16.95 -6.75
C ALA A 58 4.95 17.14 -8.21
N HIS A 59 3.96 16.36 -8.65
CA HIS A 59 3.30 16.51 -9.95
C HIS A 59 2.07 17.44 -9.94
N GLY A 60 1.83 18.18 -8.86
CA GLY A 60 0.76 19.16 -8.76
C GLY A 60 -0.63 18.55 -8.55
N LEU A 61 -0.71 17.32 -8.08
CA LEU A 61 -1.96 16.62 -7.75
C LEU A 61 -2.18 16.58 -6.23
N ASP A 62 -3.43 16.51 -5.82
CA ASP A 62 -3.79 16.28 -4.42
C ASP A 62 -3.58 14.82 -4.02
N ALA A 63 -3.11 14.60 -2.79
CA ALA A 63 -2.94 13.26 -2.21
C ALA A 63 -3.58 13.19 -0.82
N TYR A 64 -4.45 12.20 -0.64
CA TYR A 64 -5.15 11.91 0.61
C TYR A 64 -4.74 10.50 1.07
N LEU A 65 -4.46 10.35 2.36
CA LEU A 65 -4.05 9.11 2.98
C LEU A 65 -5.03 8.77 4.10
N SER A 66 -5.42 7.50 4.20
CA SER A 66 -6.31 6.97 5.22
C SER A 66 -5.97 5.50 5.47
N THR A 67 -6.31 4.98 6.65
CA THR A 67 -6.28 3.53 6.86
C THR A 67 -7.47 2.86 6.16
N GLN A 68 -7.35 1.57 5.82
CA GLN A 68 -8.46 0.84 5.21
C GLN A 68 -9.72 0.87 6.10
N GLY A 69 -9.55 0.74 7.42
CA GLY A 69 -10.66 0.77 8.37
C GLY A 69 -11.42 2.09 8.35
N GLU A 70 -10.69 3.21 8.46
CA GLU A 70 -11.28 4.56 8.41
C GLU A 70 -11.98 4.81 7.07
N PHE A 71 -11.32 4.53 5.95
CA PHE A 71 -11.91 4.68 4.62
C PHE A 71 -13.22 3.89 4.46
N LEU A 72 -13.24 2.62 4.87
CA LEU A 72 -14.44 1.80 4.72
C LEU A 72 -15.58 2.25 5.65
N VAL A 73 -15.28 2.67 6.88
CA VAL A 73 -16.28 3.23 7.80
C VAL A 73 -16.86 4.52 7.23
N GLU A 74 -16.05 5.43 6.71
CA GLU A 74 -16.52 6.67 6.06
C GLU A 74 -17.39 6.38 4.82
N MET A 75 -17.13 5.27 4.13
CA MET A 75 -17.92 4.80 2.98
C MET A 75 -19.23 4.09 3.38
N GLY A 76 -19.53 4.00 4.68
CA GLY A 76 -20.78 3.45 5.20
C GLY A 76 -20.76 1.92 5.37
N LEU A 77 -19.60 1.34 5.72
CA LEU A 77 -19.50 -0.10 5.97
C LEU A 77 -20.39 -0.56 7.13
N LEU A 78 -20.65 0.28 8.13
CA LEU A 78 -21.41 -0.09 9.33
C LEU A 78 -22.92 -0.18 9.07
N GLU A 79 -23.41 0.49 8.03
CA GLU A 79 -24.81 0.57 7.65
C GLU A 79 -25.22 -0.44 6.56
N ARG A 80 -24.29 -1.30 6.12
CA ARG A 80 -24.49 -2.27 5.04
C ARG A 80 -24.75 -3.70 5.52
#